data_AF-A0A316FFN4-F1
#
_entry.id   AF-A0A316FFN4-F1
#
_cell.length_a   1.000
_cell.length_b   1.000
_cell.length_c   1.000
_cell.angle_alpha   90.00
_cell.angle_beta   90.00
_cell.angle_gamma   90.00
#
_symmetry.space_group_name_H-M   'P 1'
#
loop_
_entity.id
_entity.type
_entity.pdbx_description
1 polymer ?
#
loop_
_entity_poly.entity_id
_entity_poly.type
_entity_poly.pdbx_seq_one_letter_code
_entity_poly.pdbx_strand_id
1 'polypeptide(L)'
;MQEAKDAVDWYADRGYIQIKTYSSMDPSWVKELASHIHKRGLRLSGHIPAYMSAEQAVEAGFDEIQHINMLFLNFLGGDTIDTRKRLRFTLIGDKAKDLDLNSKEVQDFVEMLAEKNIEVDLTVSTFNSLLLSRDKQTDPEYVSIAEHLPPLFQRSLKTATMKIESPEQDASYKAAADAMLKMTKLLHDKGVPIIPGTDFFTGFTLMRELELYRKAGIPALDVIRIGSLDSARVVGVDDKTGSISTGKYADLVLIDGDPIKDMADLRKASLVIKGNKLYQPEKIYDVMGVKPFVKSVEL
;
A
#
# COMPACT_ATOMS: atom_id res chain seq x y z
N MET A 1 11.65 3.72 -27.03
CA MET A 1 11.14 5.08 -26.71
C MET A 1 9.86 5.44 -27.45
N GLN A 2 9.80 5.49 -28.79
CA GLN A 2 8.57 5.91 -29.50
C GLN A 2 7.34 5.05 -29.14
N GLU A 3 7.47 3.72 -29.17
CA GLU A 3 6.39 2.80 -28.77
C GLU A 3 5.89 3.05 -27.34
N ALA A 4 6.77 3.44 -26.41
CA ALA A 4 6.38 3.76 -25.04
C ALA A 4 5.54 5.06 -25.00
N LYS A 5 5.89 6.06 -25.79
CA LYS A 5 5.11 7.30 -25.92
C LYS A 5 3.76 7.05 -26.58
N ASP A 6 3.73 6.22 -27.63
CA ASP A 6 2.49 5.83 -28.30
C ASP A 6 1.55 5.09 -27.33
N ALA A 7 2.09 4.25 -26.44
CA ALA A 7 1.32 3.60 -25.39
C ALA A 7 0.77 4.60 -24.37
N VAL A 8 1.58 5.57 -23.92
CA VAL A 8 1.11 6.66 -23.04
C VAL A 8 -0.03 7.43 -23.71
N ASP A 9 0.12 7.75 -24.99
CA ASP A 9 -0.89 8.45 -25.77
C ASP A 9 -2.21 7.66 -25.84
N TRP A 10 -2.11 6.35 -26.06
CA TRP A 10 -3.27 5.46 -26.09
C TRP A 10 -4.07 5.46 -24.78
N TYR A 11 -3.38 5.43 -23.63
CA TYR A 11 -4.00 5.49 -22.30
C TYR A 11 -4.60 6.87 -22.04
N ALA A 12 -3.87 7.93 -22.37
CA ALA A 12 -4.33 9.30 -22.21
C ALA A 12 -5.61 9.58 -23.01
N ASP A 13 -5.67 9.15 -24.27
CA ASP A 13 -6.84 9.30 -25.14
C ASP A 13 -8.09 8.54 -24.64
N ARG A 14 -7.92 7.65 -23.64
CA ARG A 14 -8.98 6.84 -23.03
C ARG A 14 -9.34 7.28 -21.62
N GLY A 15 -8.80 8.42 -21.16
CA GLY A 15 -9.14 8.99 -19.86
C GLY A 15 -8.50 8.28 -18.66
N TYR A 16 -7.44 7.50 -18.89
CA TYR A 16 -6.61 7.03 -17.79
C TYR A 16 -5.87 8.20 -17.17
N ILE A 17 -5.70 8.18 -15.85
CA ILE A 17 -5.10 9.29 -15.09
C ILE A 17 -3.62 9.08 -14.78
N GLN A 18 -3.10 7.88 -15.03
CA GLN A 18 -1.78 7.46 -14.55
C GLN A 18 -1.18 6.34 -15.38
N ILE A 19 0.14 6.33 -15.47
CA ILE A 19 0.96 5.28 -16.07
C ILE A 19 1.81 4.64 -14.97
N LYS A 20 1.68 3.32 -14.80
CA LYS A 20 2.50 2.53 -13.88
C LYS A 20 3.66 1.88 -14.64
N THR A 21 4.88 2.08 -14.16
CA THR A 21 6.10 1.45 -14.66
C THR A 21 6.61 0.35 -13.73
N TYR A 22 7.47 -0.51 -14.26
CA TYR A 22 7.98 -1.70 -13.57
C TYR A 22 9.51 -1.69 -13.53
N SER A 23 10.07 -2.52 -12.63
CA SER A 23 11.50 -2.72 -12.42
C SER A 23 12.32 -3.06 -13.68
N SER A 24 11.65 -3.54 -14.74
CA SER A 24 12.28 -3.85 -16.03
C SER A 24 12.44 -2.66 -16.97
N MET A 25 11.91 -1.48 -16.63
CA MET A 25 12.09 -0.25 -17.39
C MET A 25 13.57 0.11 -17.46
N ASP A 26 14.03 0.61 -18.60
CA ASP A 26 15.37 1.19 -18.73
C ASP A 26 15.41 2.54 -17.97
N PRO A 27 16.28 2.70 -16.96
CA PRO A 27 16.37 3.96 -16.20
C PRO A 27 16.61 5.20 -17.07
N SER A 28 17.33 5.05 -18.18
CA SER A 28 17.63 6.16 -19.09
C SER A 28 16.38 6.73 -19.77
N TRP A 29 15.29 5.96 -19.82
CA TRP A 29 14.04 6.36 -20.46
C TRP A 29 13.12 7.13 -19.53
N VAL A 30 13.29 6.99 -18.21
CA VAL A 30 12.33 7.47 -17.20
C VAL A 30 12.08 8.97 -17.34
N LYS A 31 13.14 9.78 -17.41
CA LYS A 31 13.01 11.24 -17.46
C LYS A 31 12.28 11.73 -18.72
N GLU A 32 12.63 11.16 -19.87
CA GLU A 32 11.98 11.53 -21.13
C GLU A 32 10.52 11.06 -21.17
N LEU A 33 10.25 9.86 -20.67
CA LEU A 33 8.91 9.28 -20.63
C LEU A 33 8.01 10.03 -19.63
N ALA A 34 8.52 10.34 -18.43
CA ALA A 34 7.82 11.16 -17.43
C ALA A 34 7.41 12.51 -18.03
N SER A 35 8.33 13.20 -18.71
CA SER A 35 8.01 14.46 -19.39
C SER A 35 6.90 14.31 -20.43
N HIS A 36 6.85 13.19 -21.17
CA HIS A 36 5.77 12.90 -22.11
C HIS A 36 4.44 12.60 -21.40
N ILE A 37 4.47 11.79 -20.35
CA ILE A 37 3.32 11.46 -19.49
C ILE A 37 2.67 12.72 -18.93
N HIS A 38 3.48 13.61 -18.34
CA HIS A 38 2.99 14.88 -17.79
C HIS A 38 2.44 15.82 -18.86
N LYS A 39 3.04 15.87 -20.06
CA LYS A 39 2.49 16.64 -21.19
C LYS A 39 1.11 16.15 -21.63
N ARG A 40 0.85 14.85 -21.46
CA ARG A 40 -0.46 14.24 -21.72
C ARG A 40 -1.45 14.40 -20.57
N GLY A 41 -1.03 15.00 -19.44
CA GLY A 41 -1.85 15.23 -18.25
C GLY A 41 -1.99 14.02 -17.33
N LEU A 42 -1.13 13.01 -17.48
CA LEU A 42 -1.13 11.81 -16.65
C LEU A 42 -0.06 11.91 -15.57
N ARG A 43 -0.22 11.10 -14.53
CA ARG A 43 0.77 10.87 -13.47
C ARG A 43 1.68 9.69 -13.81
N LEU A 44 2.92 9.67 -13.32
CA LEU A 44 3.84 8.54 -13.38
C LEU A 44 3.98 7.88 -12.01
N SER A 45 3.75 6.57 -11.95
CA SER A 45 4.01 5.77 -10.76
C SER A 45 4.70 4.45 -11.07
N GLY A 46 4.99 3.69 -10.02
CA GLY A 46 5.31 2.27 -10.15
C GLY A 46 6.49 1.82 -9.32
N HIS A 47 7.05 0.70 -9.74
CA HIS A 47 8.27 0.21 -9.14
C HIS A 47 9.45 1.07 -9.58
N ILE A 48 10.42 1.24 -8.69
CA ILE A 48 11.69 1.84 -9.07
C ILE A 48 12.43 0.89 -10.04
N PRO A 49 12.85 1.37 -11.23
CA PRO A 49 13.62 0.59 -12.20
C PRO A 49 14.88 -0.03 -11.60
N ALA A 50 15.32 -1.15 -12.16
CA ALA A 50 16.59 -1.74 -11.77
C ALA A 50 17.74 -0.76 -12.05
N TYR A 51 18.68 -0.65 -11.11
CA TYR A 51 19.82 0.26 -11.19
C TYR A 51 19.44 1.75 -11.16
N MET A 52 18.37 2.08 -10.43
CA MET A 52 17.91 3.44 -10.18
C MET A 52 17.52 3.54 -8.69
N SER A 53 17.91 4.62 -8.03
CA SER A 53 17.44 4.90 -6.67
C SER A 53 16.03 5.50 -6.68
N ALA A 54 15.33 5.45 -5.55
CA ALA A 54 14.03 6.09 -5.41
C ALA A 54 14.14 7.61 -5.55
N GLU A 55 15.22 8.20 -5.02
CA GLU A 55 15.54 9.61 -5.18
C GLU A 55 15.71 10.01 -6.65
N GLN A 56 16.50 9.25 -7.42
CA GLN A 56 16.65 9.48 -8.86
C GLN A 56 15.33 9.36 -9.62
N ALA A 57 14.45 8.42 -9.23
CA ALA A 57 13.14 8.26 -9.86
C ALA A 57 12.24 9.48 -9.64
N VAL A 58 12.24 10.01 -8.41
CA VAL A 58 11.54 11.26 -8.07
C VAL A 58 12.10 12.44 -8.86
N GLU A 59 13.43 12.58 -8.93
CA GLU A 59 14.08 13.61 -9.75
C GLU A 59 13.78 13.48 -11.25
N ALA A 60 13.57 12.25 -11.72
CA ALA A 60 13.21 11.97 -13.10
C ALA A 60 11.72 12.21 -13.41
N GLY A 61 10.88 12.44 -12.41
CA GLY A 61 9.48 12.83 -12.57
C GLY A 61 8.45 11.77 -12.16
N PHE A 62 8.79 10.85 -11.25
CA PHE A 62 7.77 10.06 -10.57
C PHE A 62 6.88 10.97 -9.71
N ASP A 63 5.57 10.72 -9.74
CA ASP A 63 4.57 11.36 -8.88
C ASP A 63 4.19 10.46 -7.69
N GLU A 64 4.44 9.15 -7.81
CA GLU A 64 4.10 8.16 -6.80
C GLU A 64 5.07 6.98 -6.80
N ILE A 65 5.54 6.59 -5.60
CA ILE A 65 6.37 5.40 -5.40
C ILE A 65 5.49 4.27 -4.89
N GLN A 66 5.60 3.12 -5.54
CA GLN A 66 4.87 1.93 -5.14
C GLN A 66 5.77 1.01 -4.32
N HIS A 67 5.20 0.56 -3.20
CA HIS A 67 5.76 -0.35 -2.21
C HIS A 67 6.79 0.27 -1.27
N ILE A 68 6.56 0.07 0.04
CA ILE A 68 7.45 0.56 1.10
C ILE A 68 8.89 0.04 0.94
N ASN A 69 9.08 -1.14 0.35
CA ASN A 69 10.42 -1.69 0.15
C ASN A 69 11.29 -0.81 -0.75
N MET A 70 10.69 -0.13 -1.74
CA MET A 70 11.44 0.72 -2.64
C MET A 70 12.09 1.91 -1.91
N LEU A 71 11.49 2.38 -0.82
CA LEU A 71 12.07 3.44 0.01
C LEU A 71 13.32 2.98 0.75
N PHE A 72 13.28 1.78 1.35
CA PHE A 72 14.46 1.22 2.02
C PHE A 72 15.57 0.90 1.02
N LEU A 73 15.24 0.41 -0.17
CA LEU A 73 16.23 0.09 -1.20
C LEU A 73 17.00 1.33 -1.67
N ASN A 74 16.42 2.54 -1.54
CA ASN A 74 17.14 3.80 -1.76
C ASN A 74 18.46 3.84 -0.99
N PHE A 75 18.46 3.38 0.26
CA PHE A 75 19.62 3.42 1.16
C PHE A 75 20.40 2.10 1.20
N LEU A 76 19.70 0.97 1.08
CA LEU A 76 20.32 -0.35 1.21
C LEU A 76 21.09 -0.79 -0.04
N GLY A 77 20.84 -0.17 -1.18
CA GLY A 77 21.77 -0.27 -2.31
C GLY A 77 21.54 0.68 -3.48
N GLY A 78 20.59 1.63 -3.37
CA GLY A 78 20.44 2.75 -4.30
C GLY A 78 20.36 2.29 -5.75
N ASP A 79 21.24 2.84 -6.58
CA ASP A 79 21.33 2.59 -8.03
C ASP A 79 22.17 1.34 -8.40
N THR A 80 22.63 0.56 -7.43
CA THR A 80 23.41 -0.66 -7.68
C THR A 80 22.56 -1.93 -7.68
N ILE A 81 21.30 -1.84 -7.22
CA ILE A 81 20.41 -2.99 -7.04
C ILE A 81 19.63 -3.30 -8.32
N ASP A 82 19.67 -4.58 -8.72
CA ASP A 82 18.76 -5.13 -9.70
C ASP A 82 17.39 -5.44 -9.06
N THR A 83 16.46 -4.48 -9.11
CA THR A 83 15.11 -4.59 -8.52
C THR A 83 14.22 -5.58 -9.26
N ARG A 84 14.70 -6.31 -10.26
CA ARG A 84 13.97 -7.44 -10.89
C ARG A 84 14.23 -8.75 -10.16
N LYS A 85 15.27 -8.82 -9.34
CA LYS A 85 15.71 -10.05 -8.66
C LYS A 85 15.17 -10.15 -7.24
N ARG A 86 15.20 -11.38 -6.69
CA ARG A 86 14.76 -11.69 -5.31
C ARG A 86 15.48 -10.85 -4.24
N LEU A 87 16.71 -10.39 -4.53
CA LEU A 87 17.51 -9.57 -3.62
C LEU A 87 16.74 -8.35 -3.07
N ARG A 88 15.84 -7.75 -3.87
CA ARG A 88 15.02 -6.60 -3.46
C ARG A 88 14.11 -6.88 -2.25
N PHE A 89 13.83 -8.15 -1.99
CA PHE A 89 13.00 -8.61 -0.88
C PHE A 89 13.87 -9.06 0.31
N THR A 90 14.88 -9.89 0.04
CA THR A 90 15.74 -10.43 1.11
C THR A 90 16.58 -9.34 1.77
N LEU A 91 17.09 -8.38 0.99
CA LEU A 91 17.92 -7.30 1.51
C LEU A 91 17.20 -6.46 2.56
N ILE A 92 15.89 -6.24 2.41
CA ILE A 92 15.09 -5.56 3.43
C ILE A 92 14.98 -6.40 4.69
N GLY A 93 14.62 -7.67 4.54
CA GLY A 93 14.54 -8.57 5.69
C GLY A 93 15.86 -8.64 6.46
N ASP A 94 16.99 -8.61 5.74
CA ASP A 94 18.33 -8.71 6.32
C ASP A 94 18.83 -7.40 6.93
N LYS A 95 18.47 -6.23 6.38
CA LYS A 95 19.14 -4.95 6.68
C LYS A 95 18.24 -3.79 7.08
N ALA A 96 16.92 -3.85 6.88
CA ALA A 96 16.05 -2.72 7.20
C ALA A 96 16.07 -2.32 8.68
N LYS A 97 16.30 -3.29 9.58
CA LYS A 97 16.45 -3.05 11.02
C LYS A 97 17.67 -2.19 11.38
N ASP A 98 18.69 -2.15 10.51
CA ASP A 98 19.96 -1.46 10.74
C ASP A 98 19.96 -0.03 10.15
N LEU A 99 18.93 0.35 9.38
CA LEU A 99 18.80 1.69 8.82
C LEU A 99 18.39 2.67 9.93
N ASP A 100 19.23 3.66 10.21
CA ASP A 100 18.91 4.74 11.13
C ASP A 100 17.97 5.74 10.48
N LEU A 101 16.68 5.68 10.85
CA LEU A 101 15.67 6.58 10.32
C LEU A 101 15.84 8.03 10.76
N ASN A 102 16.68 8.32 11.77
CA ASN A 102 16.98 9.69 12.20
C ASN A 102 18.23 10.25 11.54
N SER A 103 18.92 9.47 10.70
CA SER A 103 20.08 9.96 9.98
C SER A 103 19.68 11.11 9.06
N LYS A 104 20.62 12.02 8.81
CA LYS A 104 20.37 13.17 7.93
C LYS A 104 19.92 12.73 6.54
N GLU A 105 20.53 11.67 6.00
CA GLU A 105 20.22 11.15 4.68
C GLU A 105 18.77 10.66 4.57
N VAL A 106 18.26 9.95 5.59
CA VAL A 106 16.86 9.48 5.60
C VAL A 106 15.90 10.66 5.79
N GLN A 107 16.21 11.59 6.68
CA GLN A 107 15.39 12.77 6.94
C GLN A 107 15.28 13.66 5.70
N ASP A 108 16.40 13.95 5.03
CA ASP A 108 16.44 14.76 3.81
C ASP A 108 15.63 14.10 2.68
N PHE A 109 15.74 12.79 2.50
CA PHE A 109 14.96 12.06 1.50
C PHE A 109 13.46 12.13 1.76
N VAL A 110 13.03 11.90 3.01
CA VAL A 110 11.61 11.97 3.38
C VAL A 110 11.07 13.39 3.24
N GLU A 111 11.85 14.41 3.61
CA GLU A 111 11.51 15.82 3.40
C GLU A 111 11.37 16.14 1.92
N MET A 112 12.28 15.64 1.07
CA MET A 112 12.16 15.80 -0.38
C MET A 112 10.86 15.17 -0.91
N LEU A 113 10.45 14.00 -0.44
CA LEU A 113 9.17 13.39 -0.82
C LEU A 113 7.99 14.29 -0.44
N ALA A 114 7.99 14.86 0.77
CA ALA A 114 6.95 15.75 1.24
C ALA A 114 6.90 17.06 0.43
N GLU A 115 8.05 17.72 0.24
CA GLU A 115 8.17 18.99 -0.50
C GLU A 115 7.70 18.86 -1.96
N LYS A 116 7.98 17.72 -2.59
CA LYS A 116 7.57 17.43 -3.96
C LYS A 116 6.18 16.80 -4.04
N ASN A 117 5.50 16.60 -2.91
CA ASN A 117 4.19 15.94 -2.82
C ASN A 117 4.17 14.57 -3.53
N ILE A 118 5.23 13.78 -3.31
CA ILE A 118 5.32 12.41 -3.83
C ILE A 118 4.42 11.51 -3.00
N GLU A 119 3.49 10.86 -3.68
CA GLU A 119 2.62 9.88 -3.04
C GLU A 119 3.38 8.56 -2.82
N VAL A 120 3.05 7.87 -1.74
CA VAL A 120 3.64 6.57 -1.44
C VAL A 120 2.56 5.55 -1.13
N ASP A 121 2.46 4.53 -1.98
CA ASP A 121 1.71 3.32 -1.69
C ASP A 121 2.58 2.37 -0.88
N LEU A 122 2.23 2.14 0.39
CA LEU A 122 3.12 1.43 1.31
C LEU A 122 3.03 -0.10 1.16
N THR A 123 1.86 -0.68 0.87
CA THR A 123 1.66 -2.15 0.82
C THR A 123 2.28 -2.91 2.02
N VAL A 124 2.27 -2.31 3.22
CA VAL A 124 3.00 -2.83 4.39
C VAL A 124 2.56 -4.24 4.74
N SER A 125 1.26 -4.55 4.67
CA SER A 125 0.74 -5.88 4.98
C SER A 125 1.32 -6.95 4.05
N THR A 126 1.45 -6.67 2.76
CA THR A 126 2.05 -7.62 1.80
C THR A 126 3.53 -7.86 2.07
N PHE A 127 4.29 -6.83 2.44
CA PHE A 127 5.69 -7.02 2.84
C PHE A 127 5.82 -7.70 4.20
N ASN A 128 4.92 -7.44 5.16
CA ASN A 128 4.86 -8.21 6.39
C ASN A 128 4.58 -9.68 6.12
N SER A 129 3.58 -10.02 5.30
CA SER A 129 3.30 -11.40 4.88
C SER A 129 4.53 -12.04 4.26
N LEU A 130 5.23 -11.33 3.38
CA LEU A 130 6.46 -11.80 2.76
C LEU A 130 7.56 -12.13 3.78
N LEU A 131 7.76 -11.26 4.79
CA LEU A 131 8.79 -11.42 5.83
C LEU A 131 8.41 -12.40 6.95
N LEU A 132 7.12 -12.48 7.31
CA LEU A 132 6.63 -13.10 8.55
C LEU A 132 5.88 -14.42 8.35
N SER A 133 5.40 -14.74 7.14
CA SER A 133 4.71 -16.01 6.87
C SER A 133 5.62 -17.23 7.05
N ARG A 134 5.12 -18.29 7.67
CA ARG A 134 5.86 -19.54 7.92
C ARG A 134 5.03 -20.74 7.48
N ASP A 135 5.67 -21.74 6.89
CA ASP A 135 4.98 -22.93 6.42
C ASP A 135 4.23 -23.62 7.57
N LYS A 136 3.00 -24.03 7.28
CA LYS A 136 2.07 -24.70 8.21
C LYS A 136 1.56 -23.81 9.35
N GLN A 137 1.95 -22.55 9.42
CA GLN A 137 1.43 -21.56 10.36
C GLN A 137 0.57 -20.54 9.60
N THR A 138 -0.56 -20.15 10.17
CA THR A 138 -1.37 -19.08 9.58
C THR A 138 -0.56 -17.78 9.57
N ASP A 139 -0.52 -17.11 8.42
CA ASP A 139 0.13 -15.82 8.25
C ASP A 139 -0.31 -14.83 9.35
N PRO A 140 0.62 -14.29 10.15
CA PRO A 140 0.33 -13.33 11.22
C PRO A 140 -0.55 -12.15 10.81
N GLU A 141 -0.46 -11.71 9.55
CA GLU A 141 -1.25 -10.60 9.01
C GLU A 141 -2.76 -10.91 8.93
N TYR A 142 -3.12 -12.19 8.88
CA TYR A 142 -4.50 -12.63 8.64
C TYR A 142 -5.05 -13.58 9.71
N VAL A 143 -4.32 -13.78 10.82
CA VAL A 143 -4.76 -14.66 11.94
C VAL A 143 -6.14 -14.25 12.46
N SER A 144 -6.40 -12.95 12.60
CA SER A 144 -7.66 -12.42 13.16
C SER A 144 -8.89 -12.68 12.30
N ILE A 145 -8.71 -13.01 11.02
CA ILE A 145 -9.81 -13.28 10.08
C ILE A 145 -9.82 -14.72 9.60
N ALA A 146 -8.77 -15.51 9.84
CA ALA A 146 -8.60 -16.82 9.22
C ALA A 146 -9.80 -17.74 9.45
N GLU A 147 -10.33 -17.81 10.67
CA GLU A 147 -11.47 -18.67 11.00
C GLU A 147 -12.80 -18.25 10.35
N HIS A 148 -12.86 -17.02 9.83
CA HIS A 148 -13.98 -16.50 9.05
C HIS A 148 -13.88 -16.87 7.57
N LEU A 149 -12.68 -17.11 7.04
CA LEU A 149 -12.49 -17.33 5.61
C LEU A 149 -12.83 -18.77 5.20
N PRO A 150 -13.16 -19.00 3.90
CA PRO A 150 -13.35 -20.36 3.38
C PRO A 150 -12.11 -21.25 3.59
N PRO A 151 -12.27 -22.58 3.72
CA PRO A 151 -11.16 -23.50 3.99
C PRO A 151 -9.99 -23.41 2.99
N LEU A 152 -10.27 -23.11 1.71
CA LEU A 152 -9.22 -22.92 0.70
C LEU A 152 -8.35 -21.70 0.99
N PHE A 153 -8.95 -20.59 1.41
CA PHE A 153 -8.21 -19.40 1.83
C PHE A 153 -7.44 -19.65 3.13
N GLN A 154 -8.05 -20.33 4.11
CA GLN A 154 -7.33 -20.72 5.33
C GLN A 154 -6.09 -21.56 5.04
N ARG A 155 -6.17 -22.44 4.03
CA ARG A 155 -5.02 -23.24 3.59
C ARG A 155 -3.96 -22.39 2.91
N SER A 156 -4.33 -21.44 2.03
CA SER A 156 -3.36 -20.58 1.35
C SER A 156 -2.60 -19.70 2.33
N LEU A 157 -3.24 -19.25 3.41
CA LEU A 157 -2.60 -18.48 4.50
C LEU A 157 -1.52 -19.27 5.27
N LYS A 158 -1.36 -20.59 5.06
CA LYS A 158 -0.37 -21.43 5.76
C LYS A 158 0.87 -21.73 4.94
N THR A 159 1.14 -20.95 3.90
CA THR A 159 2.28 -21.12 2.99
C THR A 159 3.25 -19.96 3.18
N ALA A 160 4.53 -20.25 3.39
CA ALA A 160 5.54 -19.21 3.44
C ALA A 160 5.83 -18.67 2.04
N THR A 161 6.01 -17.35 1.94
CA THR A 161 6.44 -16.70 0.70
C THR A 161 7.96 -16.75 0.54
N MET A 162 8.68 -16.70 1.65
CA MET A 162 10.15 -16.76 1.67
C MET A 162 10.65 -17.94 2.49
N LYS A 163 11.76 -18.52 2.03
CA LYS A 163 12.49 -19.52 2.79
C LYS A 163 13.30 -18.81 3.88
N ILE A 164 13.11 -19.22 5.12
CA ILE A 164 13.89 -18.77 6.27
C ILE A 164 14.96 -19.82 6.56
N GLU A 165 16.22 -19.41 6.56
CA GLU A 165 17.37 -20.32 6.63
C GLU A 165 17.88 -20.52 8.06
N SER A 166 17.66 -19.57 8.96
CA SER A 166 18.09 -19.67 10.37
C SER A 166 17.20 -18.85 11.33
N PRO A 167 17.24 -19.14 12.65
CA PRO A 167 16.58 -18.32 13.67
C PRO A 167 17.04 -16.86 13.70
N GLU A 168 18.31 -16.59 13.39
CA GLU A 168 18.86 -15.23 13.33
C GLU A 168 18.25 -14.46 12.16
N GLN A 169 18.09 -15.11 11.00
CA GLN A 169 17.39 -14.52 9.87
C GLN A 169 15.91 -14.28 10.18
N ASP A 170 15.24 -15.23 10.84
CA ASP A 170 13.86 -15.08 11.32
C ASP A 170 13.69 -13.83 12.21
N ALA A 171 14.61 -13.65 13.16
CA ALA A 171 14.64 -12.49 14.05
C ALA A 171 14.91 -11.19 13.28
N SER A 172 15.80 -11.21 12.29
CA SER A 172 16.05 -10.06 11.42
C SER A 172 14.80 -9.65 10.65
N TYR A 173 14.06 -10.61 10.09
CA TYR A 173 12.86 -10.34 9.29
C TYR A 173 11.73 -9.77 10.15
N LYS A 174 11.61 -10.23 11.40
CA LYS A 174 10.71 -9.64 12.39
C LYS A 174 11.08 -8.19 12.70
N ALA A 175 12.36 -7.91 12.93
CA ALA A 175 12.84 -6.55 13.17
C ALA A 175 12.67 -5.64 11.94
N ALA A 176 12.79 -6.18 10.72
CA ALA A 176 12.52 -5.45 9.48
C ALA A 176 11.04 -5.05 9.34
N ALA A 177 10.09 -5.91 9.76
CA ALA A 177 8.68 -5.55 9.84
C ALA A 177 8.42 -4.37 10.80
N ASP A 178 9.10 -4.35 11.95
CA ASP A 178 9.03 -3.20 12.87
C ASP A 178 9.66 -1.93 12.27
N ALA A 179 10.75 -2.06 11.51
CA ALA A 179 11.37 -0.93 10.81
C ALA A 179 10.42 -0.34 9.76
N MET A 180 9.67 -1.16 9.02
CA MET A 180 8.64 -0.69 8.09
C MET A 180 7.56 0.14 8.78
N LEU A 181 7.06 -0.28 9.94
CA LEU A 181 6.10 0.52 10.72
C LEU A 181 6.69 1.87 11.17
N LYS A 182 7.96 1.90 11.57
CA LYS A 182 8.64 3.16 11.92
C LYS A 182 8.78 4.09 10.71
N MET A 183 9.11 3.55 9.53
CA MET A 183 9.15 4.33 8.29
C MET A 183 7.76 4.87 7.94
N THR A 184 6.70 4.05 8.03
CA THR A 184 5.31 4.49 7.85
C THR A 184 4.96 5.69 8.73
N LYS A 185 5.33 5.64 10.02
CA LYS A 185 5.10 6.74 10.96
C LYS A 185 5.90 7.99 10.57
N LEU A 186 7.17 7.82 10.21
CA LEU A 186 8.04 8.93 9.79
C LEU A 186 7.48 9.66 8.56
N LEU A 187 7.05 8.92 7.54
CA LEU A 187 6.43 9.48 6.33
C LEU A 187 5.20 10.32 6.69
N HIS A 188 4.31 9.76 7.50
CA HIS A 188 3.12 10.47 7.97
C HIS A 188 3.48 11.75 8.74
N ASP A 189 4.41 11.66 9.70
CA ASP A 189 4.80 12.80 10.55
C ASP A 189 5.45 13.94 9.76
N LYS A 190 6.12 13.61 8.66
CA LYS A 190 6.72 14.58 7.74
C LYS A 190 5.75 15.10 6.68
N GLY A 191 4.50 14.63 6.68
CA GLY A 191 3.47 15.10 5.76
C GLY A 191 3.59 14.51 4.35
N VAL A 192 4.30 13.40 4.16
CA VAL A 192 4.31 12.67 2.88
C VAL A 192 2.91 12.07 2.66
N PRO A 193 2.27 12.29 1.50
CA PRO A 193 1.01 11.62 1.17
C PRO A 193 1.21 10.10 1.10
N ILE A 194 0.60 9.35 2.02
CA ILE A 194 0.62 7.89 2.02
C ILE A 194 -0.75 7.33 1.69
N ILE A 195 -0.80 6.24 0.92
CA ILE A 195 -2.05 5.54 0.56
C ILE A 195 -1.99 4.05 0.91
N PRO A 196 -3.13 3.44 1.30
CA PRO A 196 -3.20 2.06 1.78
C PRO A 196 -3.41 1.06 0.65
N GLY A 197 -2.46 0.96 -0.29
CA GLY A 197 -2.48 -0.11 -1.26
C GLY A 197 -2.16 -1.46 -0.63
N THR A 198 -2.57 -2.54 -1.31
CA THR A 198 -2.62 -3.87 -0.69
C THR A 198 -1.90 -4.94 -1.50
N ASP A 199 -2.05 -4.95 -2.83
CA ASP A 199 -1.41 -5.93 -3.74
C ASP A 199 -1.68 -7.41 -3.37
N PHE A 200 -2.82 -7.67 -2.72
CA PHE A 200 -3.25 -9.00 -2.32
C PHE A 200 -4.78 -9.17 -2.51
N PHE A 201 -5.49 -9.93 -1.66
CA PHE A 201 -6.92 -10.14 -1.84
C PHE A 201 -7.79 -8.99 -1.31
N THR A 202 -8.93 -8.81 -1.96
CA THR A 202 -9.80 -7.64 -1.81
C THR A 202 -10.44 -7.55 -0.42
N GLY A 203 -10.61 -6.33 0.07
CA GLY A 203 -11.36 -6.01 1.29
C GLY A 203 -10.53 -6.16 2.56
N PHE A 204 -10.22 -7.40 2.95
CA PHE A 204 -9.59 -7.66 4.24
C PHE A 204 -8.15 -7.17 4.36
N THR A 205 -7.35 -7.26 3.30
CA THR A 205 -5.98 -6.71 3.31
C THR A 205 -6.00 -5.18 3.47
N LEU A 206 -6.99 -4.46 2.94
CA LEU A 206 -7.11 -3.01 3.15
C LEU A 206 -7.38 -2.69 4.62
N MET A 207 -8.30 -3.42 5.26
CA MET A 207 -8.56 -3.26 6.69
C MET A 207 -7.29 -3.53 7.51
N ARG A 208 -6.51 -4.55 7.13
CA ARG A 208 -5.24 -4.86 7.76
C ARG A 208 -4.18 -3.78 7.55
N GLU A 209 -4.08 -3.23 6.35
CA GLU A 209 -3.16 -2.12 6.03
C GLU A 209 -3.45 -0.90 6.93
N LEU A 210 -4.72 -0.55 7.12
CA LEU A 210 -5.13 0.53 8.02
C LEU A 210 -4.84 0.22 9.50
N GLU A 211 -5.01 -1.03 9.95
CA GLU A 211 -4.57 -1.44 11.29
C GLU A 211 -3.06 -1.30 11.48
N LEU A 212 -2.25 -1.60 10.45
CA LEU A 212 -0.81 -1.42 10.51
C LEU A 212 -0.44 0.07 10.62
N TYR A 213 -1.16 0.96 9.94
CA TYR A 213 -0.93 2.40 10.05
C TYR A 213 -1.26 2.89 11.45
N ARG A 214 -2.35 2.38 12.04
CA ARG A 214 -2.67 2.63 13.44
C ARG A 214 -1.59 2.09 14.38
N LYS A 215 -1.11 0.87 14.14
CA LYS A 215 -0.03 0.22 14.91
C LYS A 215 1.30 0.96 14.80
N ALA A 216 1.59 1.57 13.65
CA ALA A 216 2.74 2.46 13.45
C ALA A 216 2.67 3.73 14.31
N GLY A 217 1.49 4.04 14.87
CA GLY A 217 1.27 5.18 15.76
C GLY A 217 0.57 6.36 15.10
N ILE A 218 0.07 6.20 13.87
CA ILE A 218 -0.73 7.23 13.19
C ILE A 218 -2.06 7.40 13.96
N PRO A 219 -2.53 8.64 14.21
CA PRO A 219 -3.81 8.89 14.86
C PRO A 219 -4.97 8.22 14.09
N ALA A 220 -5.93 7.63 14.79
CA ALA A 220 -6.98 6.83 14.15
C ALA A 220 -7.82 7.63 13.13
N LEU A 221 -8.09 8.91 13.39
CA LEU A 221 -8.78 9.79 12.44
C LEU A 221 -7.97 10.02 11.17
N ASP A 222 -6.64 10.16 11.28
CA ASP A 222 -5.77 10.29 10.11
C ASP A 222 -5.75 8.99 9.31
N VAL A 223 -5.71 7.82 9.96
CA VAL A 223 -5.83 6.51 9.28
C VAL A 223 -7.15 6.40 8.50
N ILE A 224 -8.27 6.80 9.10
CA ILE A 224 -9.58 6.79 8.40
C ILE A 224 -9.57 7.77 7.22
N ARG A 225 -8.99 8.96 7.40
CA ARG A 225 -8.87 9.96 6.33
C ARG A 225 -8.01 9.45 5.18
N ILE A 226 -6.89 8.78 5.48
CA ILE A 226 -6.01 8.12 4.51
C ILE A 226 -6.79 7.10 3.68
N GLY A 227 -7.57 6.23 4.33
CA GLY A 227 -8.41 5.23 3.66
C GLY A 227 -9.66 5.76 2.96
N SER A 228 -9.93 7.06 3.01
CA SER A 228 -11.13 7.69 2.43
C SER A 228 -10.79 8.94 1.61
N LEU A 229 -10.79 10.11 2.25
CA LEU A 229 -10.62 11.41 1.59
C LEU A 229 -9.27 11.55 0.90
N ASP A 230 -8.18 11.18 1.55
CA ASP A 230 -6.85 11.40 0.97
C ASP A 230 -6.61 10.45 -0.22
N SER A 231 -7.08 9.19 -0.13
CA SER A 231 -7.13 8.30 -1.30
C SER A 231 -7.99 8.86 -2.45
N ALA A 232 -9.13 9.51 -2.14
CA ALA A 232 -9.97 10.14 -3.16
C ALA A 232 -9.28 11.35 -3.82
N ARG A 233 -8.47 12.10 -3.07
CA ARG A 233 -7.66 13.22 -3.60
C ARG A 233 -6.59 12.74 -4.55
N VAL A 234 -5.88 11.68 -4.17
CA VAL A 234 -4.81 11.07 -4.99
C VAL A 234 -5.33 10.68 -6.38
N VAL A 235 -6.52 10.06 -6.45
CA VAL A 235 -7.13 9.67 -7.72
C VAL A 235 -8.02 10.77 -8.36
N GLY A 236 -8.05 11.98 -7.79
CA GLY A 236 -8.73 13.15 -8.38
C GLY A 236 -10.25 13.06 -8.39
N VAL A 237 -10.86 12.45 -7.37
CA VAL A 237 -12.32 12.27 -7.25
C VAL A 237 -12.85 12.71 -5.89
N ASP A 238 -12.09 13.51 -5.14
CA ASP A 238 -12.51 14.00 -3.83
C ASP A 238 -13.67 14.99 -3.92
N ASP A 239 -13.93 15.60 -5.07
CA ASP A 239 -15.16 16.35 -5.36
C ASP A 239 -16.42 15.46 -5.35
N LYS A 240 -16.24 14.16 -5.60
CA LYS A 240 -17.32 13.17 -5.74
C LYS A 240 -17.45 12.23 -4.55
N THR A 241 -16.37 11.84 -3.87
CA THR A 241 -16.41 10.83 -2.80
C THR A 241 -15.31 11.07 -1.75
N GLY A 242 -15.15 10.14 -0.81
CA GLY A 242 -14.10 10.16 0.22
C GLY A 242 -14.44 10.97 1.48
N SER A 243 -15.48 11.81 1.47
CA SER A 243 -16.00 12.45 2.69
C SER A 243 -17.53 12.53 2.68
N ILE A 244 -18.12 12.65 3.88
CA ILE A 244 -19.56 12.84 4.03
C ILE A 244 -19.87 14.33 3.91
N SER A 245 -20.39 14.75 2.76
CA SER A 245 -20.75 16.16 2.50
C SER A 245 -21.84 16.23 1.43
N THR A 246 -22.73 17.22 1.53
CA THR A 246 -23.80 17.44 0.54
C THR A 246 -23.21 17.62 -0.86
N GLY A 247 -23.82 16.98 -1.86
CA GLY A 247 -23.39 17.04 -3.26
C GLY A 247 -22.44 15.91 -3.69
N LYS A 248 -21.82 15.18 -2.74
CA LYS A 248 -21.02 13.99 -3.02
C LYS A 248 -21.87 12.73 -3.18
N TYR A 249 -21.29 11.69 -3.76
CA TYR A 249 -21.89 10.37 -3.85
C TYR A 249 -22.18 9.80 -2.45
N ALA A 250 -23.29 9.06 -2.35
CA ALA A 250 -23.65 8.31 -1.15
C ALA A 250 -22.84 7.01 -1.07
N ASP A 251 -21.51 7.15 -0.97
CA ASP A 251 -20.58 6.05 -0.74
C ASP A 251 -20.25 5.99 0.75
N LEU A 252 -21.02 5.20 1.50
CA LEU A 252 -21.00 5.17 2.96
C LEU A 252 -20.84 3.75 3.48
N VAL A 253 -20.15 3.61 4.61
CA VAL A 253 -20.06 2.34 5.34
C VAL A 253 -20.53 2.58 6.76
N LEU A 254 -21.54 1.82 7.19
CA LEU A 254 -21.97 1.78 8.58
C LEU A 254 -21.20 0.66 9.29
N ILE A 255 -20.56 1.01 10.40
CA ILE A 255 -19.78 0.10 11.23
C ILE A 255 -20.50 -0.13 12.55
N ASP A 256 -20.72 -1.38 12.94
CA ASP A 256 -21.16 -1.76 14.28
C ASP A 256 -19.95 -1.93 15.21
N GLY A 257 -19.45 -0.79 15.69
CA GLY A 257 -18.21 -0.68 16.46
C GLY A 257 -17.65 0.74 16.41
N ASP A 258 -16.44 0.90 16.89
CA ASP A 258 -15.76 2.20 16.96
C ASP A 258 -14.31 2.09 16.46
N PRO A 259 -14.08 2.29 15.14
CA PRO A 259 -12.75 2.27 14.52
C PRO A 259 -11.75 3.30 15.08
N ILE A 260 -12.21 4.30 15.83
CA ILE A 260 -11.34 5.26 16.51
C ILE A 260 -10.67 4.61 17.72
N LYS A 261 -11.40 3.73 18.42
CA LYS A 261 -10.89 2.97 19.58
C LYS A 261 -10.18 1.71 19.14
N ASP A 262 -10.76 0.96 18.22
CA ASP A 262 -10.18 -0.28 17.70
C ASP A 262 -10.37 -0.36 16.18
N MET A 263 -9.28 -0.20 15.44
CA MET A 263 -9.29 -0.24 13.97
C MET A 263 -9.77 -1.60 13.42
N ALA A 264 -9.72 -2.67 14.22
CA ALA A 264 -10.30 -3.96 13.88
C ALA A 264 -11.81 -3.91 13.60
N ASP A 265 -12.52 -2.93 14.17
CA ASP A 265 -13.95 -2.76 14.00
C ASP A 265 -14.34 -2.42 12.56
N LEU A 266 -13.39 -2.03 11.69
CA LEU A 266 -13.65 -1.90 10.25
C LEU A 266 -14.21 -3.19 9.61
N ARG A 267 -13.96 -4.36 10.21
CA ARG A 267 -14.55 -5.64 9.76
C ARG A 267 -16.03 -5.78 10.08
N LYS A 268 -16.55 -4.99 11.02
CA LYS A 268 -17.95 -5.03 11.48
C LYS A 268 -18.83 -4.10 10.65
N ALA A 269 -18.64 -4.08 9.33
CA ALA A 269 -19.53 -3.36 8.43
C ALA A 269 -20.92 -4.01 8.42
N SER A 270 -21.93 -3.27 8.87
CA SER A 270 -23.33 -3.73 8.96
C SER A 270 -24.19 -3.22 7.80
N LEU A 271 -23.73 -2.19 7.09
CA LEU A 271 -24.34 -1.69 5.84
C LEU A 271 -23.26 -1.04 4.98
N VAL A 272 -23.29 -1.30 3.67
CA VAL A 272 -22.52 -0.55 2.68
C VAL A 272 -23.49 0.12 1.71
N ILE A 273 -23.38 1.43 1.54
CA ILE A 273 -24.15 2.22 0.58
C ILE A 273 -23.17 2.64 -0.51
N LYS A 274 -23.53 2.40 -1.77
CA LYS A 274 -22.75 2.85 -2.93
C LYS A 274 -23.70 3.49 -3.94
N GLY A 275 -23.65 4.81 -4.06
CA GLY A 275 -24.62 5.58 -4.81
C GLY A 275 -26.06 5.27 -4.36
N ASN A 276 -26.87 4.68 -5.22
CA ASN A 276 -28.26 4.32 -4.94
C ASN A 276 -28.47 2.86 -4.51
N LYS A 277 -27.39 2.11 -4.24
CA LYS A 277 -27.46 0.70 -3.87
C LYS A 277 -27.05 0.51 -2.42
N LEU A 278 -27.84 -0.30 -1.72
CA LEU A 278 -27.56 -0.74 -0.36
C LEU A 278 -27.17 -2.21 -0.39
N TYR A 279 -26.10 -2.53 0.32
CA TYR A 279 -25.53 -3.86 0.41
C TYR A 279 -25.48 -4.29 1.87
N GLN A 280 -26.05 -5.46 2.16
CA GLN A 280 -25.97 -6.12 3.46
C GLN A 280 -24.75 -7.04 3.46
N PRO A 281 -23.62 -6.66 4.11
CA PRO A 281 -22.36 -7.40 3.99
C PRO A 281 -22.47 -8.87 4.42
N GLU A 282 -23.33 -9.18 5.40
CA GLU A 282 -23.63 -10.54 5.84
C GLU A 282 -24.07 -11.44 4.69
N LYS A 283 -25.02 -10.98 3.85
CA LYS A 283 -25.50 -11.75 2.70
C LYS A 283 -24.43 -11.97 1.64
N ILE A 284 -23.51 -11.01 1.48
CA ILE A 284 -22.37 -11.15 0.56
C ILE A 284 -21.39 -12.18 1.11
N TYR A 285 -21.07 -12.08 2.40
CA TYR A 285 -20.19 -13.02 3.09
C TYR A 285 -20.72 -14.46 3.02
N ASP A 286 -22.02 -14.67 3.24
CA ASP A 286 -22.65 -15.99 3.11
C ASP A 286 -22.43 -16.62 1.73
N VAL A 287 -22.63 -15.85 0.66
CA VAL A 287 -22.40 -16.31 -0.73
C VAL A 287 -20.92 -16.63 -0.98
N MET A 288 -20.02 -15.88 -0.35
CA MET A 288 -18.57 -16.10 -0.45
C MET A 288 -18.07 -17.22 0.47
N GLY A 289 -18.91 -17.80 1.33
CA GLY A 289 -18.50 -18.76 2.35
C GLY A 289 -17.64 -18.14 3.46
N VAL A 290 -17.74 -16.82 3.65
CA VAL A 290 -17.10 -16.08 4.73
C VAL A 290 -18.08 -16.00 5.91
N LYS A 291 -17.62 -16.30 7.12
CA LYS A 291 -18.45 -16.08 8.32
C LYS A 291 -18.54 -14.59 8.61
N PRO A 292 -19.75 -14.01 8.75
CA PRO A 292 -19.90 -12.59 9.04
C PRO A 292 -19.30 -12.21 10.40
N PHE A 293 -18.77 -10.99 10.50
CA PHE A 293 -18.27 -10.42 11.75
C PHE A 293 -19.38 -9.79 12.60
N VAL A 294 -20.45 -9.37 11.92
CA VAL A 294 -21.64 -8.78 12.52
C VAL A 294 -22.85 -9.04 11.61
N LYS A 295 -24.05 -8.98 12.17
CA LYS A 295 -25.27 -9.01 11.38
C LYS A 295 -25.43 -7.70 10.61
N SER A 296 -25.99 -7.78 9.41
CA SER A 296 -26.35 -6.56 8.68
C SER A 296 -27.59 -5.92 9.30
N VAL A 297 -27.74 -4.60 9.12
CA VAL A 297 -28.98 -3.92 9.48
C VAL A 297 -30.15 -4.46 8.66
N GLU A 298 -31.33 -4.51 9.25
CA GLU A 298 -32.58 -4.77 8.52
C GLU A 298 -32.93 -3.55 7.67
N LEU A 299 -33.28 -3.77 6.40
CA LEU A 299 -33.60 -2.73 5.40
C LEU A 299 -35.09 -2.69 5.10
#